data_AF-A0A7G3FK33-F1
#
_entry.id   AF-A0A7G3FK33-F1
#
_cell.length_a   1.000
_cell.length_b   1.000
_cell.length_c   1.000
_cell.angle_alpha   90.00
_cell.angle_beta   90.00
_cell.angle_gamma   90.00
#
_symmetry.space_group_name_H-M   'P 1'
#
loop_
_entity.id
_entity.type
_entity.pdbx_description
1 polymer ?
#
loop_
_entity_poly.entity_id
_entity_poly.type
_entity_poly.pdbx_seq_one_letter_code
_entity_poly.pdbx_strand_id
1 'polypeptide(L)'
;MEVIGIFGTKEDILCSIQWHDPASGIPSGEAPDALSQITDDWNDPVFLRSFFKQYEKDYNTLGRPEPLKKAPISARKEGNKLLQQLDDLAKNHNTKGLENLFNPLADDDKDEDPSRIKAYGGEYKSYMRIYAVKHKNVFYITGGAIKLTQKMQGRPHTETELYKMNVMREFLEGDVEFLEYYFEPKQ
;
A
#
# COMPACT_ATOMS: atom_id res chain seq x y z
N MET A 1 -7.95 6.92 -12.77
CA MET A 1 -7.60 7.05 -11.35
C MET A 1 -6.57 8.15 -11.22
N GLU A 2 -6.80 9.08 -10.31
CA GLU A 2 -6.08 10.36 -10.19
C GLU A 2 -5.71 10.62 -8.73
N VAL A 3 -4.59 11.31 -8.50
CA VAL A 3 -4.21 11.81 -7.17
C VAL A 3 -5.06 13.04 -6.87
N ILE A 4 -5.84 12.99 -5.80
CA ILE A 4 -6.71 14.11 -5.37
C ILE A 4 -6.33 14.68 -4.00
N GLY A 5 -5.48 14.00 -3.25
CA GLY A 5 -5.00 14.48 -1.95
C GLY A 5 -3.77 13.72 -1.48
N ILE A 6 -2.94 14.39 -0.69
CA ILE A 6 -1.75 13.87 -0.02
C ILE A 6 -1.87 14.19 1.47
N PHE A 7 -2.05 13.15 2.27
CA PHE A 7 -2.28 13.25 3.70
C PHE A 7 -0.96 13.08 4.45
N GLY A 8 -0.47 14.18 5.00
CA GLY A 8 0.80 14.30 5.72
C GLY A 8 1.20 15.77 5.85
N THR A 9 2.23 16.06 6.63
CA THR A 9 2.85 17.39 6.71
C THR A 9 3.99 17.53 5.69
N LYS A 10 4.45 18.75 5.41
CA LYS A 10 5.66 18.96 4.59
C LYS A 10 6.91 18.40 5.27
N GLU A 11 6.86 18.26 6.60
CA GLU A 11 7.90 17.70 7.46
C GLU A 11 7.75 16.18 7.65
N ASP A 12 6.64 15.58 7.20
CA ASP A 12 6.40 14.15 7.33
C ASP A 12 7.29 13.39 6.34
N ILE A 13 7.97 12.37 6.85
CA ILE A 13 8.72 11.43 6.02
C ILE A 13 7.81 10.38 5.36
N LEU A 14 6.53 10.36 5.71
CA LEU A 14 5.55 9.40 5.22
C LEU A 14 4.20 10.09 4.98
N CYS A 15 3.70 9.97 3.75
CA CYS A 15 2.43 10.53 3.32
C CYS A 15 1.51 9.43 2.81
N SER A 16 0.20 9.65 2.88
CA SER A 16 -0.80 8.74 2.35
C SER A 16 -1.57 9.38 1.19
N ILE A 17 -1.74 8.64 0.10
CA ILE A 17 -2.35 9.18 -1.12
C ILE A 17 -3.84 8.90 -1.15
N GLN A 18 -4.63 9.94 -1.41
CA GLN A 18 -6.05 9.83 -1.71
C GLN A 18 -6.26 9.79 -3.23
N TRP A 19 -6.99 8.77 -3.65
CA TRP A 19 -7.25 8.49 -5.06
C TRP A 19 -8.70 8.80 -5.41
N HIS A 20 -8.91 9.39 -6.58
CA HIS A 20 -10.21 9.38 -7.22
C HIS A 20 -10.22 8.33 -8.32
N ASP A 21 -11.11 7.35 -8.22
CA ASP A 21 -11.45 6.47 -9.33
C ASP A 21 -12.85 6.84 -9.86
N PRO A 22 -12.95 7.47 -11.04
CA PRO A 22 -14.22 7.83 -11.65
C PRO A 22 -15.16 6.63 -11.85
N ALA A 23 -14.62 5.41 -11.96
CA ALA A 23 -15.41 4.19 -12.13
C ALA A 23 -15.99 3.65 -10.81
N SER A 24 -15.52 4.13 -9.66
CA SER A 24 -15.96 3.65 -8.34
C SER A 24 -17.35 4.14 -7.95
N GLY A 25 -17.84 5.21 -8.58
CA GLY A 25 -19.07 5.91 -8.18
C GLY A 25 -18.95 6.67 -6.85
N ILE A 26 -17.76 6.70 -6.23
CA ILE A 26 -17.47 7.50 -5.04
C ILE A 26 -17.15 8.93 -5.50
N PRO A 27 -17.82 9.96 -4.94
CA PRO A 27 -17.51 11.35 -5.25
C PRO A 27 -16.03 11.71 -4.97
N SER A 28 -15.47 12.61 -5.77
CA SER A 28 -14.13 13.16 -5.50
C SER A 28 -14.12 13.85 -4.13
N GLY A 29 -13.15 13.49 -3.29
CA GLY A 29 -13.01 14.01 -1.91
C GLY A 29 -13.66 13.15 -0.83
N GLU A 30 -14.51 12.17 -1.17
CA GLU A 30 -15.11 11.26 -0.18
C GLU A 30 -14.37 9.92 -0.06
N ALA A 31 -13.50 9.60 -1.02
CA ALA A 31 -12.68 8.39 -0.96
C ALA A 31 -11.65 8.50 0.18
N PRO A 32 -11.43 7.45 0.99
CA PRO A 32 -10.38 7.48 2.00
C PRO A 32 -8.98 7.56 1.35
N ASP A 33 -8.01 8.07 2.11
CA ASP A 33 -6.59 7.92 1.73
C ASP A 33 -6.16 6.45 1.81
N ALA A 34 -5.05 6.13 1.14
CA ALA A 34 -4.54 4.77 0.99
C ALA A 34 -4.34 4.04 2.33
N LEU A 35 -3.73 4.68 3.33
CA LEU A 35 -3.52 4.09 4.65
C LEU A 35 -4.83 3.87 5.40
N SER A 36 -5.77 4.80 5.34
CA SER A 36 -7.10 4.62 5.93
C SER A 36 -7.81 3.43 5.30
N GLN A 37 -7.84 3.35 3.96
CA GLN A 37 -8.43 2.21 3.24
C GLN A 37 -7.77 0.87 3.62
N ILE A 38 -6.44 0.81 3.63
CA ILE A 38 -5.69 -0.39 4.04
C ILE A 38 -6.06 -0.80 5.46
N THR A 39 -6.13 0.17 6.38
CA THR A 39 -6.41 -0.08 7.79
C THR A 39 -7.81 -0.64 7.99
N ASP A 40 -8.80 -0.07 7.31
CA ASP A 40 -10.19 -0.51 7.37
C ASP A 40 -10.35 -1.92 6.79
N ASP A 41 -9.86 -2.15 5.57
CA ASP A 41 -9.94 -3.44 4.89
C ASP A 41 -9.26 -4.55 5.68
N TRP A 42 -8.06 -4.28 6.21
CA TRP A 42 -7.28 -5.30 6.92
C TRP A 42 -7.81 -5.58 8.34
N ASN A 43 -8.61 -4.68 8.91
CA ASN A 43 -9.28 -4.91 10.19
C ASN A 43 -10.68 -5.50 10.05
N ASP A 44 -11.31 -5.44 8.87
CA ASP A 44 -12.63 -6.03 8.63
C ASP A 44 -12.56 -7.57 8.44
N PRO A 45 -13.06 -8.37 9.41
CA PRO A 45 -13.09 -9.82 9.27
C PRO A 45 -14.01 -10.30 8.12
N VAL A 46 -15.04 -9.53 7.76
CA VAL A 46 -15.98 -9.86 6.68
C VAL A 46 -15.31 -9.69 5.32
N PHE A 47 -14.64 -8.55 5.09
CA PHE A 47 -13.79 -8.32 3.93
C PHE A 47 -12.77 -9.44 3.75
N LEU A 48 -11.94 -9.70 4.78
CA LEU A 48 -10.87 -10.70 4.69
C LEU A 48 -11.42 -12.09 4.36
N ARG A 49 -12.49 -12.52 5.04
CA ARG A 49 -13.12 -13.82 4.77
C ARG A 49 -13.63 -13.89 3.33
N SER A 50 -14.24 -12.83 2.83
CA SER A 50 -14.78 -12.77 1.47
C SER A 50 -13.66 -12.79 0.43
N PHE A 51 -12.59 -12.04 0.66
CA PHE A 51 -11.40 -12.01 -0.19
C PHE A 51 -10.76 -13.39 -0.33
N PHE A 52 -10.44 -14.05 0.79
CA PHE A 52 -9.83 -15.38 0.76
C PHE A 52 -10.73 -16.43 0.10
N LYS A 53 -12.06 -16.33 0.27
CA LYS A 53 -13.01 -17.22 -0.41
C LYS A 53 -13.05 -16.96 -1.92
N GLN A 54 -13.07 -15.69 -2.34
CA GLN A 54 -13.07 -15.31 -3.75
C GLN A 54 -11.80 -15.81 -4.47
N TYR A 55 -10.64 -15.70 -3.81
CA TYR A 55 -9.35 -16.05 -4.38
C TYR A 55 -8.78 -17.37 -3.84
N GLU A 56 -9.66 -18.31 -3.45
CA GLU A 56 -9.27 -19.61 -2.89
C GLU A 56 -8.32 -20.40 -3.83
N LYS A 57 -8.56 -20.32 -5.14
CA LYS A 57 -7.69 -20.97 -6.14
C LYS A 57 -6.26 -20.45 -6.03
N ASP A 58 -6.08 -19.14 -5.95
CA ASP A 58 -4.76 -18.51 -5.85
C ASP A 58 -4.12 -18.85 -4.50
N TYR A 59 -4.88 -18.79 -3.40
CA TYR A 59 -4.43 -19.23 -2.07
C TYR A 59 -3.85 -20.66 -2.10
N ASN A 60 -4.56 -21.60 -2.72
CA ASN A 60 -4.14 -23.00 -2.79
C ASN A 60 -2.84 -23.18 -3.59
N THR A 61 -2.47 -22.24 -4.46
CA THR A 61 -1.17 -22.27 -5.18
C THR A 61 0.02 -21.79 -4.35
N LEU A 62 -0.21 -21.10 -3.21
CA LEU A 62 0.88 -20.63 -2.36
C LEU A 62 1.65 -21.79 -1.71
N GLY A 63 1.04 -22.96 -1.57
CA GLY A 63 1.63 -24.09 -0.83
C GLY A 63 1.90 -23.74 0.64
N ARG A 64 1.05 -22.90 1.26
CA ARG A 64 1.06 -22.71 2.71
C ARG A 64 0.35 -23.91 3.36
N PRO A 65 0.87 -24.45 4.48
CA PRO A 65 0.24 -25.57 5.19
C PRO A 65 -1.02 -25.13 5.98
N GLU A 66 -1.27 -23.83 6.07
CA GLU A 66 -2.43 -23.29 6.76
C GLU A 66 -3.73 -23.65 6.01
N PRO A 67 -4.80 -24.04 6.72
CA PRO A 67 -6.12 -24.16 6.13
C PRO A 67 -6.72 -22.79 5.79
N LEU A 68 -7.39 -22.67 4.63
CA LEU A 68 -8.04 -21.42 4.16
C LEU A 68 -8.85 -20.69 5.26
N LYS A 69 -9.60 -21.44 6.09
CA LYS A 69 -10.42 -20.87 7.18
C LYS A 69 -9.63 -20.11 8.25
N LYS A 70 -8.33 -20.38 8.39
CA LYS A 70 -7.43 -19.69 9.32
C LYS A 70 -6.70 -18.51 8.67
N ALA A 71 -6.60 -18.49 7.34
CA ALA A 71 -5.86 -17.48 6.60
C ALA A 71 -6.33 -16.04 6.86
N PRO A 72 -7.64 -15.72 6.93
CA PRO A 72 -8.10 -14.38 7.31
C PRO A 72 -7.57 -13.91 8.69
N ILE A 73 -7.52 -14.81 9.67
CA ILE A 73 -7.07 -14.49 11.03
C ILE A 73 -5.57 -14.18 11.03
N SER A 74 -4.79 -15.03 10.34
CA SER A 74 -3.35 -14.85 10.20
C SER A 74 -3.02 -13.59 9.40
N ALA A 75 -3.74 -13.32 8.31
CA ALA A 75 -3.58 -12.12 7.50
C ALA A 75 -3.87 -10.85 8.32
N ARG A 76 -4.98 -10.82 9.08
CA ARG A 76 -5.28 -9.69 9.97
C ARG A 76 -4.17 -9.43 10.98
N LYS A 77 -3.67 -10.50 11.63
CA LYS A 77 -2.57 -10.39 12.60
C LYS A 77 -1.29 -9.85 11.95
N GLU A 78 -0.98 -10.30 10.74
CA GLU A 78 0.16 -9.83 9.96
C GLU A 78 0.01 -8.35 9.57
N GLY A 79 -1.16 -7.97 9.06
CA GLY A 79 -1.49 -6.60 8.67
C GLY A 79 -1.38 -5.63 9.84
N ASN A 80 -1.94 -5.97 10.99
CA ASN A 80 -1.88 -5.14 12.19
C ASN A 80 -0.44 -4.92 12.68
N LYS A 81 0.41 -5.95 12.61
CA LYS A 81 1.83 -5.80 12.95
C LYS A 81 2.57 -4.89 11.97
N LEU A 82 2.31 -5.05 10.67
CA LEU A 82 2.96 -4.25 9.63
C LEU A 82 2.53 -2.77 9.71
N LEU A 83 1.24 -2.51 9.92
CA LEU A 83 0.71 -1.16 10.11
C LEU A 83 1.26 -0.51 11.38
N GLN A 84 1.32 -1.23 12.50
CA GLN A 84 1.91 -0.72 13.74
C GLN A 84 3.40 -0.37 13.54
N GLN A 85 4.17 -1.25 12.88
CA GLN A 85 5.57 -0.98 12.61
C GLN A 85 5.75 0.26 11.72
N LEU A 86 4.92 0.43 10.69
CA LEU A 86 4.96 1.60 9.81
C LEU A 86 4.67 2.89 10.59
N ASP A 87 3.60 2.88 11.40
CA ASP A 87 3.18 4.01 12.23
C ASP A 87 4.24 4.40 13.25
N ASP A 88 4.84 3.43 13.95
CA ASP A 88 5.91 3.66 14.91
C ASP A 88 7.13 4.29 14.24
N LEU A 89 7.52 3.82 13.05
CA LEU A 89 8.66 4.37 12.31
C LEU A 89 8.40 5.79 11.80
N ALA A 90 7.18 6.05 11.32
CA ALA A 90 6.77 7.37 10.86
C ALA A 90 6.73 8.39 12.01
N LYS A 91 6.07 8.07 13.13
CA LYS A 91 5.97 8.93 14.32
C LYS A 91 7.31 9.28 14.95
N ASN A 92 8.27 8.36 14.87
CA ASN A 92 9.62 8.57 15.38
C ASN A 92 10.56 9.25 14.36
N HIS A 93 10.04 9.71 13.20
CA HIS A 93 10.82 10.24 12.08
C HIS A 93 12.03 9.34 11.71
N ASN A 94 11.85 8.02 11.80
CA ASN A 94 12.93 7.06 11.62
C ASN A 94 13.06 6.66 10.14
N THR A 95 13.62 7.57 9.32
CA THR A 95 13.82 7.36 7.88
C THR A 95 14.60 6.08 7.58
N LYS A 96 15.67 5.79 8.32
CA LYS A 96 16.45 4.54 8.14
C LYS A 96 15.62 3.29 8.41
N GLY A 97 14.75 3.34 9.41
CA GLY A 97 13.83 2.25 9.70
C GLY A 97 12.84 2.02 8.57
N LEU A 98 12.29 3.11 7.98
CA LEU A 98 11.42 3.02 6.81
C LEU A 98 12.18 2.45 5.60
N GLU A 99 13.41 2.91 5.34
CA GLU A 99 14.26 2.37 4.27
C GLU A 99 14.53 0.88 4.43
N ASN A 100 14.69 0.40 5.66
CA ASN A 100 14.87 -1.03 5.94
C ASN A 100 13.55 -1.84 5.84
N LEU A 101 12.41 -1.19 6.09
CA LEU A 101 11.10 -1.83 6.00
C LEU A 101 10.68 -2.05 4.54
N PHE A 102 10.98 -1.08 3.68
CA PHE A 102 10.62 -1.10 2.27
C PHE A 102 11.69 -1.76 1.41
N ASN A 103 11.23 -2.53 0.43
CA ASN A 103 12.09 -3.14 -0.59
C ASN A 103 11.70 -2.59 -1.96
N PRO A 104 12.64 -2.46 -2.92
CA PRO A 104 12.32 -2.13 -4.31
C PRO A 104 11.22 -3.02 -4.86
N LEU A 105 10.27 -2.48 -5.63
CA LEU A 105 9.18 -3.25 -6.22
C LEU A 105 9.73 -4.26 -7.23
N ALA A 106 10.64 -3.84 -8.10
CA ALA A 106 11.42 -4.66 -9.01
C ALA A 106 12.90 -4.21 -9.03
N ASP A 107 13.73 -4.87 -9.84
CA ASP A 107 15.17 -4.61 -9.89
C ASP A 107 15.51 -3.24 -10.52
N ASP A 108 14.69 -2.79 -11.46
CA ASP A 108 14.77 -1.46 -12.09
C ASP A 108 14.48 -0.33 -11.10
N ASP A 109 13.66 -0.57 -10.06
CA ASP A 109 13.32 0.45 -9.06
C ASP A 109 14.43 0.75 -8.03
N LYS A 110 15.56 0.02 -8.02
CA LYS A 110 16.58 0.13 -6.96
C LYS A 110 17.28 1.48 -6.90
N ASP A 111 17.52 2.06 -8.06
CA ASP A 111 18.34 3.27 -8.23
C ASP A 111 17.54 4.42 -8.88
N GLU A 112 16.21 4.27 -8.96
CA GLU A 112 15.30 5.30 -9.48
C GLU A 112 14.89 6.30 -8.37
N ASP A 113 14.71 7.55 -8.78
CA ASP A 113 14.05 8.58 -7.97
C ASP A 113 13.10 9.37 -8.88
N PRO A 114 11.76 9.18 -8.78
CA PRO A 114 11.04 8.38 -7.77
C PRO A 114 11.13 6.86 -7.97
N SER A 115 11.27 6.09 -6.88
CA SER A 115 11.32 4.61 -6.91
C SER A 115 10.04 3.97 -6.36
N ARG A 116 9.54 2.92 -7.04
CA ARG A 116 8.42 2.12 -6.51
C ARG A 116 8.94 1.10 -5.50
N ILE A 117 8.29 1.02 -4.35
CA ILE A 117 8.72 0.23 -3.21
C ILE A 117 7.55 -0.51 -2.56
N LYS A 118 7.87 -1.58 -1.83
CA LYS A 118 6.90 -2.43 -1.13
C LYS A 118 7.39 -2.85 0.25
N ALA A 119 6.52 -2.78 1.24
CA ALA A 119 6.71 -3.35 2.57
C ALA A 119 5.84 -4.59 2.74
N TYR A 120 6.27 -5.52 3.59
CA TYR A 120 5.56 -6.77 3.84
C TYR A 120 5.88 -7.34 5.21
N GLY A 121 5.01 -8.20 5.71
CA GLY A 121 5.20 -8.88 6.99
C GLY A 121 6.44 -9.78 6.97
N GLY A 122 7.07 -9.93 8.14
CA GLY A 122 8.26 -10.79 8.31
C GLY A 122 7.99 -12.30 8.24
N GLU A 123 6.73 -12.74 8.06
CA GLU A 123 6.40 -14.15 7.98
C GLU A 123 6.71 -14.75 6.60
N TYR A 124 7.12 -16.02 6.57
CA TYR A 124 7.36 -16.75 5.32
C TYR A 124 6.10 -16.75 4.44
N LYS A 125 6.21 -16.29 3.19
CA LYS A 125 5.04 -16.08 2.29
C LYS A 125 3.97 -15.18 2.94
N SER A 126 4.41 -14.05 3.48
CA SER A 126 3.56 -12.97 3.99
C SER A 126 2.44 -12.61 2.99
N TYR A 127 1.23 -12.48 3.51
CA TYR A 127 0.05 -12.09 2.73
C TYR A 127 0.03 -10.60 2.45
N MET A 128 0.44 -9.78 3.43
CA MET A 128 0.17 -8.36 3.42
C MET A 128 1.27 -7.57 2.71
N ARG A 129 0.85 -6.67 1.83
CA ARG A 129 1.74 -5.76 1.08
C ARG A 129 1.25 -4.34 1.24
N ILE A 130 2.14 -3.44 1.65
CA ILE A 130 1.94 -2.00 1.53
C ILE A 130 2.81 -1.53 0.37
N TYR A 131 2.23 -0.77 -0.56
CA TYR A 131 2.89 -0.22 -1.73
C TYR A 131 3.08 1.29 -1.56
N ALA A 132 4.21 1.77 -2.04
CA ALA A 132 4.55 3.19 -1.99
C ALA A 132 5.45 3.59 -3.15
N VAL A 133 5.57 4.90 -3.35
CA VAL A 133 6.64 5.51 -4.16
C VAL A 133 7.52 6.33 -3.22
N LYS A 134 8.84 6.14 -3.28
CA LYS A 134 9.82 6.96 -2.56
C LYS A 134 10.31 8.07 -3.48
N HIS A 135 10.24 9.31 -3.01
CA HIS A 135 10.84 10.45 -3.71
C HIS A 135 11.47 11.41 -2.71
N LYS A 136 12.72 11.83 -2.92
CA LYS A 136 13.43 12.79 -2.05
C LYS A 136 13.31 12.50 -0.54
N ASN A 137 13.44 11.22 -0.16
CA ASN A 137 13.30 10.70 1.22
C ASN A 137 11.89 10.75 1.85
N VAL A 138 10.85 11.05 1.07
CA VAL A 138 9.45 10.94 1.48
C VAL A 138 8.86 9.65 0.91
N PHE A 139 8.09 8.94 1.73
CA PHE A 139 7.41 7.70 1.38
C PHE A 139 5.92 7.98 1.12
N TYR A 140 5.50 7.92 -0.14
CA TYR A 140 4.11 8.15 -0.55
C TYR A 140 3.37 6.82 -0.63
N ILE A 141 2.58 6.48 0.39
CA ILE A 141 1.81 5.24 0.44
C ILE A 141 0.68 5.31 -0.59
N THR A 142 0.74 4.45 -1.60
CA THR A 142 -0.22 4.44 -2.70
C THR A 142 -1.37 3.47 -2.48
N GLY A 143 -1.19 2.46 -1.62
CA GLY A 143 -2.21 1.47 -1.30
C GLY A 143 -1.62 0.16 -0.81
N GLY A 144 -2.44 -0.89 -0.76
CA GLY A 144 -2.03 -2.18 -0.22
C GLY A 144 -2.80 -3.33 -0.85
N ALA A 145 -2.27 -4.54 -0.69
CA ALA A 145 -2.89 -5.75 -1.22
C ALA A 145 -2.69 -6.95 -0.30
N ILE A 146 -3.62 -7.90 -0.40
CA ILE A 146 -3.46 -9.27 0.07
C ILE A 146 -2.91 -10.08 -1.10
N LYS A 147 -1.61 -10.36 -1.06
CA LYS A 147 -0.90 -11.06 -2.14
C LYS A 147 -0.97 -12.56 -1.96
N LEU A 148 -1.80 -13.22 -2.77
CA LEU A 148 -1.97 -14.68 -2.77
C LEU A 148 -1.20 -15.41 -3.86
N THR A 149 -0.33 -14.71 -4.59
CA THR A 149 0.43 -15.25 -5.73
C THR A 149 1.90 -14.82 -5.66
N GLN A 150 2.78 -15.55 -6.34
CA GLN A 150 4.20 -15.15 -6.47
C GLN A 150 4.36 -13.87 -7.31
N LYS A 151 3.72 -13.84 -8.48
CA LYS A 151 3.72 -12.72 -9.44
C LYS A 151 2.43 -11.89 -9.33
N MET A 152 2.54 -10.58 -9.54
CA MET A 152 1.40 -9.65 -9.54
C MET A 152 0.68 -9.62 -10.90
N GLN A 153 1.39 -9.92 -11.99
CA GLN A 153 0.85 -9.83 -13.35
C GLN A 153 -0.35 -10.75 -13.57
N GLY A 154 -1.41 -10.22 -14.18
CA GLY A 154 -2.62 -10.96 -14.53
C GLY A 154 -3.51 -11.32 -13.34
N ARG A 155 -3.35 -10.63 -12.20
CA ARG A 155 -4.15 -10.86 -10.99
C ARG A 155 -4.93 -9.62 -10.59
N PRO A 156 -6.29 -9.66 -10.65
CA PRO A 156 -7.13 -8.51 -10.33
C PRO A 156 -6.84 -7.87 -8.97
N HIS A 157 -6.49 -8.69 -7.97
CA HIS A 157 -6.21 -8.23 -6.60
C HIS A 157 -4.88 -7.45 -6.44
N THR A 158 -4.08 -7.26 -7.49
CA THR A 158 -2.80 -6.53 -7.44
C THR A 158 -2.57 -5.58 -8.61
N GLU A 159 -3.33 -5.68 -9.69
CA GLU A 159 -3.15 -4.87 -10.90
C GLU A 159 -3.45 -3.39 -10.65
N THR A 160 -4.51 -3.08 -9.92
CA THR A 160 -4.88 -1.71 -9.53
C THR A 160 -3.76 -1.03 -8.75
N GLU A 161 -3.11 -1.74 -7.83
CA GLU A 161 -2.03 -1.19 -7.01
C GLU A 161 -0.76 -0.93 -7.82
N LEU A 162 -0.47 -1.77 -8.82
CA LEU A 162 0.62 -1.51 -9.77
C LEU A 162 0.35 -0.26 -10.60
N TYR A 163 -0.88 -0.09 -11.06
CA TYR A 163 -1.30 1.10 -11.80
C TYR A 163 -1.16 2.38 -10.94
N LYS A 164 -1.64 2.36 -9.68
CA LYS A 164 -1.49 3.47 -8.72
C LYS A 164 -0.03 3.89 -8.53
N MET A 165 0.88 2.94 -8.35
CA MET A 165 2.31 3.24 -8.20
C MET A 165 2.90 3.92 -9.45
N ASN A 166 2.50 3.49 -10.65
CA ASN A 166 2.97 4.12 -11.88
C ASN A 166 2.43 5.55 -12.03
N VAL A 167 1.13 5.76 -11.77
CA VAL A 167 0.54 7.11 -11.77
C VAL A 167 1.22 8.02 -10.75
N MET A 168 1.49 7.52 -9.53
CA MET A 168 2.18 8.32 -8.51
C MET A 168 3.62 8.67 -8.91
N ARG A 169 4.34 7.73 -9.53
CA ARG A 169 5.70 7.99 -10.02
C ARG A 169 5.70 9.08 -11.10
N GLU A 170 4.84 8.95 -12.11
CA GLU A 170 4.68 9.95 -13.18
C GLU A 170 4.28 11.32 -12.61
N PHE A 171 3.38 11.34 -11.62
CA PHE A 171 2.96 12.56 -10.93
C PHE A 171 4.12 13.26 -10.20
N LEU A 172 5.01 12.50 -9.54
CA LEU A 172 6.18 13.03 -8.83
C LEU A 172 7.31 13.47 -9.76
N GLU A 173 7.44 12.84 -10.93
CA GLU A 173 8.37 13.25 -12.00
C GLU A 173 7.91 14.54 -12.69
N GLY A 174 6.60 14.71 -12.82
CA GLY A 174 5.96 15.73 -13.64
C GLY A 174 6.08 17.16 -13.13
N ASP A 175 5.75 17.44 -11.86
CA ASP A 175 5.72 18.82 -11.36
C ASP A 175 5.70 18.91 -9.81
N VAL A 176 6.79 19.40 -9.24
CA VAL A 176 6.95 19.58 -7.77
C VAL A 176 6.12 20.75 -7.23
N GLU A 177 5.73 21.72 -8.08
CA GLU A 177 4.95 22.91 -7.69
C GLU A 177 3.50 22.59 -7.34
N PHE A 178 2.88 21.60 -7.99
CA PHE A 178 1.50 21.21 -7.67
C PHE A 178 1.36 20.47 -6.35
N LEU A 179 2.44 19.87 -5.82
CA LEU A 179 2.40 19.13 -4.56
C LEU A 179 1.86 19.98 -3.41
N GLU A 180 2.16 21.29 -3.38
CA GLU A 180 1.66 22.20 -2.34
C GLU A 180 0.13 22.29 -2.31
N TYR A 181 -0.54 22.11 -3.45
CA TYR A 181 -2.00 22.13 -3.54
C TYR A 181 -2.66 20.87 -2.96
N TYR A 182 -1.93 19.75 -2.90
CA TYR A 182 -2.48 18.47 -2.48
C TYR A 182 -2.22 18.13 -1.02
N PHE A 183 -1.36 18.87 -0.31
CA PHE A 183 -1.12 18.62 1.11
C PHE A 183 -2.31 19.06 1.96
N GLU A 184 -3.01 18.11 2.57
CA GLU A 184 -3.98 18.40 3.62
C GLU A 184 -3.33 18.25 5.00
N PRO A 185 -3.38 19.29 5.86
CA PRO A 185 -2.89 19.18 7.23
C PRO A 185 -3.73 18.14 7.98
N LYS A 186 -3.07 17.17 8.62
CA LYS A 186 -3.74 16.24 9.54
C LYS A 186 -4.38 17.04 10.68
N GLN A 187 -5.71 16.94 10.81
CA GLN A 187 -6.50 17.54 11.90
C GLN A 187 -6.20 16.88 13.25
#